data_AF-A0AAU9TQ68-F1
#
_entry.id   AF-A0AAU9TQ68-F1
#
_cell.length_a   1.000
_cell.length_b   1.000
_cell.length_c   1.000
_cell.angle_alpha   90.00
_cell.angle_beta   90.00
_cell.angle_gamma   90.00
#
_symmetry.space_group_name_H-M   'P 1'
#
loop_
_entity.id
_entity.type
_entity.pdbx_description
1 polymer ?
#
loop_
_entity_poly.entity_id
_entity_poly.type
_entity_poly.pdbx_seq_one_letter_code
_entity_poly.pdbx_strand_id
1 'polypeptide(L)'
;MSARRYLAWNMLDAAARYDERREQGNFQANMREILEDPLEHISDNNFIKEYRLDKEAFEDLCDLLRNHTNLKSTQRVSLKAKVLCALLCYAHGSYQRVSGKALHISQEPLSDYLEEVTTALNHPNILKKFIKFPTTKQERDSIKQSFFNKYKIPGVIGCIDGSHFKIFTPRKEEEHMYFCRKNYHSMNVQVM
;
A
#
# COMPACT_ATOMS: atom_id res chain seq x y z
N MET A 1 20.74 35.92 5.24
CA MET A 1 20.84 34.55 5.81
C MET A 1 19.84 33.54 5.22
N SER A 2 18.67 33.94 4.69
CA SER A 2 17.66 33.01 4.15
C SER A 2 18.06 32.31 2.83
N ALA A 3 18.71 33.02 1.90
CA ALA A 3 19.05 32.49 0.58
C ALA A 3 20.03 31.30 0.59
N ARG A 4 21.02 31.29 1.49
CA ARG A 4 21.99 30.19 1.62
C ARG A 4 21.35 28.90 2.14
N ARG A 5 20.37 29.01 3.06
CA ARG A 5 19.60 27.86 3.56
C ARG A 5 18.69 27.28 2.49
N TYR A 6 18.06 28.13 1.66
CA TYR A 6 17.23 27.68 0.55
C TYR A 6 18.04 26.94 -0.53
N LEU A 7 19.22 27.45 -0.87
CA LEU A 7 20.12 26.80 -1.81
C LEU A 7 20.60 25.43 -1.30
N ALA A 8 20.98 25.35 -0.02
CA ALA A 8 21.38 24.10 0.61
C ALA A 8 20.25 23.06 0.63
N TRP A 9 19.01 23.50 0.90
CA TRP A 9 17.82 22.63 0.84
C TRP A 9 17.59 22.09 -0.57
N ASN A 10 17.66 22.95 -1.60
CA ASN A 10 17.50 22.52 -2.99
C ASN A 10 18.60 21.54 -3.43
N MET A 11 19.84 21.73 -2.96
CA MET A 11 20.94 20.82 -3.27
C MET A 11 20.77 19.46 -2.59
N LEU A 12 20.33 19.43 -1.32
CA LEU A 12 20.03 18.19 -0.60
C LEU A 12 18.86 17.44 -1.24
N ASP A 13 17.81 18.15 -1.64
CA ASP A 13 16.64 17.59 -2.30
C ASP A 13 16.95 17.12 -3.73
N ALA A 14 17.82 17.83 -4.46
CA ALA A 14 18.33 17.38 -5.75
C ALA A 14 19.22 16.13 -5.62
N ALA A 15 20.06 16.05 -4.58
CA ALA A 15 20.88 14.89 -4.27
C ALA A 15 20.01 13.68 -3.90
N ALA A 16 19.02 13.85 -3.02
CA ALA A 16 18.07 12.80 -2.66
C ALA A 16 17.32 12.26 -3.89
N ARG A 17 16.87 13.14 -4.79
CA ARG A 17 16.24 12.73 -6.07
C ARG A 17 17.20 12.07 -7.04
N TYR A 18 18.49 12.38 -6.98
CA TYR A 18 19.51 11.72 -7.79
C TYR A 18 19.79 10.31 -7.26
N ASP A 19 19.94 10.17 -5.94
CA ASP A 19 20.11 8.89 -5.26
C ASP A 19 18.89 7.99 -5.47
N GLU A 20 17.66 8.51 -5.32
CA GLU A 20 16.44 7.76 -5.65
C GLU A 20 16.41 7.28 -7.10
N ARG A 21 16.83 8.11 -8.06
CA ARG A 21 16.88 7.71 -9.48
C ARG A 21 17.95 6.65 -9.74
N ARG A 22 19.08 6.74 -9.05
CA ARG A 22 20.18 5.77 -9.17
C ARG A 22 19.80 4.43 -8.54
N GLU A 23 19.16 4.45 -7.37
CA GLU A 23 18.59 3.27 -6.74
C GLU A 23 17.49 2.64 -7.60
N GLN A 24 16.61 3.44 -8.21
CA GLN A 24 15.61 2.95 -9.16
C GLN A 24 16.25 2.30 -10.39
N GLY A 25 17.32 2.89 -10.94
CA GLY A 25 18.05 2.31 -12.06
C GLY A 25 18.72 0.98 -11.70
N ASN A 26 19.33 0.89 -10.52
CA ASN A 26 19.94 -0.36 -10.02
C ASN A 26 18.89 -1.45 -9.73
N PHE A 27 17.75 -1.05 -9.15
CA PHE A 27 16.61 -1.95 -8.91
C PHE A 27 16.10 -2.53 -10.23
N GLN A 28 15.97 -1.71 -11.26
CA GLN A 28 15.57 -2.16 -12.60
C GLN A 28 16.61 -3.09 -13.25
N ALA A 29 17.90 -2.83 -13.06
CA ALA A 29 18.97 -3.65 -13.64
C ALA A 29 19.10 -5.05 -13.00
N ASN A 30 18.88 -5.16 -11.68
CA ASN A 30 19.07 -6.42 -10.93
C ASN A 30 17.77 -7.19 -10.72
N MET A 31 16.73 -6.85 -11.47
CA MET A 31 15.38 -7.31 -11.20
C MET A 31 15.18 -8.82 -11.30
N ARG A 32 15.96 -9.47 -12.17
CA ARG A 32 15.90 -10.93 -12.35
C ARG A 32 16.43 -11.66 -11.11
N GLU A 33 17.51 -11.15 -10.52
CA GLU A 33 18.06 -11.65 -9.24
C GLU A 33 17.13 -11.32 -8.08
N ILE A 34 16.52 -10.13 -8.09
CA ILE A 34 15.50 -9.72 -7.10
C ILE A 34 14.25 -10.59 -7.19
N LEU A 35 13.87 -11.13 -8.35
CA LEU A 35 12.74 -12.05 -8.42
C LEU A 35 13.08 -13.47 -7.97
N GLU A 36 14.35 -13.85 -8.07
CA GLU A 36 14.87 -15.13 -7.59
C GLU A 36 15.04 -15.09 -6.06
N ASP A 37 15.63 -14.03 -5.50
CA ASP A 37 15.69 -13.77 -4.05
C ASP A 37 15.53 -12.26 -3.68
N PRO A 38 14.28 -11.79 -3.56
CA PRO A 38 13.99 -10.38 -3.28
C PRO A 38 14.37 -9.92 -1.88
N LEU A 39 14.56 -10.87 -0.96
CA LEU A 39 14.81 -10.57 0.45
C LEU A 39 16.29 -10.32 0.72
N GLU A 40 17.16 -10.96 -0.06
CA GLU A 40 18.61 -10.74 0.03
C GLU A 40 19.06 -9.46 -0.70
N HIS A 41 18.41 -9.08 -1.80
CA HIS A 41 18.91 -8.04 -2.69
C HIS A 41 18.32 -6.63 -2.49
N ILE A 42 17.27 -6.48 -1.69
CA ILE A 42 16.64 -5.18 -1.41
C ILE A 42 16.88 -4.80 0.06
N SER A 43 17.31 -3.56 0.32
CA SER A 43 17.39 -3.05 1.70
C SER A 43 16.01 -2.95 2.35
N ASP A 44 15.90 -3.09 3.68
CA ASP A 44 14.60 -3.11 4.35
C ASP A 44 13.77 -1.84 4.10
N ASN A 45 14.43 -0.68 4.09
CA ASN A 45 13.79 0.60 3.77
C ASN A 45 13.22 0.62 2.35
N ASN A 46 13.96 0.09 1.38
CA ASN A 46 13.50 0.06 -0.01
C ASN A 46 12.41 -1.00 -0.22
N PHE A 47 12.48 -2.11 0.52
CA PHE A 47 11.43 -3.13 0.54
C PHE A 47 10.11 -2.53 1.03
N ILE A 48 10.13 -1.79 2.15
CA ILE A 48 8.94 -1.09 2.66
C ILE A 48 8.44 -0.03 1.67
N LYS A 49 9.33 0.73 1.03
CA LYS A 49 8.92 1.75 0.03
C LYS A 49 8.22 1.13 -1.17
N GLU A 50 8.73 0.02 -1.70
CA GLU A 50 8.20 -0.61 -2.92
C GLU A 50 6.99 -1.50 -2.64
N TYR A 51 6.99 -2.29 -1.56
CA TYR A 51 5.96 -3.29 -1.27
C TYR A 51 4.99 -2.91 -0.15
N ARG A 52 5.23 -1.79 0.58
CA ARG A 52 4.42 -1.30 1.70
C ARG A 52 4.31 -2.25 2.90
N LEU A 53 5.19 -3.25 2.95
CA LEU A 53 5.37 -4.20 4.03
C LEU A 53 6.86 -4.30 4.34
N ASP A 54 7.21 -4.61 5.57
CA ASP A 54 8.56 -5.06 5.90
C ASP A 54 8.74 -6.55 5.52
N LYS A 55 9.99 -7.01 5.57
CA LYS A 55 10.34 -8.38 5.15
C LYS A 55 9.79 -9.44 6.08
N GLU A 56 9.73 -9.17 7.38
CA GLU A 56 9.19 -10.10 8.39
C GLU A 56 7.70 -10.32 8.15
N ALA A 57 6.93 -9.24 8.01
CA ALA A 57 5.51 -9.28 7.68
C ALA A 57 5.23 -9.95 6.33
N PHE A 58 6.14 -9.80 5.36
CA PHE A 58 6.05 -10.50 4.08
C PHE A 58 6.21 -12.02 4.22
N GLU A 59 7.18 -12.47 5.02
CA GLU A 59 7.38 -13.91 5.29
C GLU A 59 6.17 -14.49 6.04
N ASP A 60 5.72 -13.80 7.08
CA ASP A 60 4.51 -14.16 7.83
C ASP A 60 3.28 -14.26 6.91
N LEU A 61 3.16 -13.33 5.96
CA LEU A 61 2.09 -13.34 4.97
C LEU A 61 2.19 -14.58 4.06
N CYS A 62 3.39 -14.88 3.57
CA CYS A 62 3.61 -16.05 2.72
C CYS A 62 3.29 -17.36 3.45
N ASP A 63 3.69 -17.48 4.71
CA ASP A 63 3.39 -18.64 5.54
C ASP A 63 1.89 -18.75 5.86
N LEU A 64 1.25 -17.62 6.17
CA LEU A 64 -0.19 -17.56 6.38
C LEU A 64 -0.96 -18.05 5.15
N LEU A 65 -0.62 -17.51 3.97
CA LEU A 65 -1.25 -17.87 2.69
C LEU A 65 -1.02 -19.34 2.35
N ARG A 66 0.20 -19.85 2.54
CA ARG A 66 0.54 -21.26 2.32
C ARG A 66 -0.27 -22.20 3.20
N ASN A 67 -0.49 -21.84 4.46
CA ASN A 67 -1.14 -22.71 5.44
C ASN A 67 -2.67 -22.66 5.40
N HIS A 68 -3.27 -21.58 4.91
CA HIS A 68 -4.72 -21.36 5.02
C HIS A 68 -5.44 -21.31 3.67
N THR A 69 -4.74 -21.46 2.54
CA THR A 69 -5.32 -21.32 1.20
C THR A 69 -4.75 -22.38 0.23
N ASN A 70 -5.27 -22.40 -1.00
CA ASN A 70 -4.75 -23.24 -2.07
C ASN A 70 -3.62 -22.57 -2.87
N LEU A 71 -3.15 -21.38 -2.47
CA LEU A 71 -2.05 -20.70 -3.15
C LEU A 71 -0.77 -21.54 -3.06
N LYS A 72 -0.19 -21.88 -4.20
CA LYS A 72 1.00 -22.74 -4.29
C LYS A 72 1.96 -22.24 -5.37
N SER A 73 3.23 -22.61 -5.20
CA SER A 73 4.24 -22.49 -6.24
C SER A 73 3.86 -23.33 -7.45
N THR A 74 4.24 -22.87 -8.64
CA THR A 74 4.22 -23.67 -9.87
C THR A 74 5.63 -24.19 -10.16
N GLN A 75 5.81 -24.92 -11.26
CA GLN A 75 7.14 -25.33 -11.71
C GLN A 75 8.05 -24.15 -12.05
N ARG A 76 7.47 -22.99 -12.42
CA ARG A 76 8.23 -21.84 -12.93
C ARG A 76 8.27 -20.66 -11.97
N VAL A 77 7.32 -20.56 -11.04
CA VAL A 77 7.16 -19.39 -10.17
C VAL A 77 6.85 -19.81 -8.75
N SER A 78 7.63 -19.29 -7.80
CA SER A 78 7.44 -19.54 -6.38
C SER A 78 6.21 -18.81 -5.83
N LEU A 79 5.63 -19.32 -4.72
CA LEU A 79 4.56 -18.61 -4.00
C LEU A 79 5.00 -17.19 -3.62
N LYS A 80 6.23 -17.02 -3.14
CA LYS A 80 6.79 -15.71 -2.75
C LYS A 80 6.80 -14.74 -3.93
N ALA A 81 7.23 -15.20 -5.11
CA ALA A 81 7.23 -14.37 -6.32
C ALA A 81 5.81 -13.94 -6.71
N LYS A 82 4.81 -14.83 -6.66
CA LYS A 82 3.40 -14.47 -6.89
C LYS A 82 2.92 -13.38 -5.92
N VAL A 83 3.20 -13.55 -4.63
CA VAL A 83 2.81 -12.60 -3.58
C VAL A 83 3.48 -11.25 -3.80
N LEU A 84 4.76 -11.20 -4.16
CA LEU A 84 5.46 -9.94 -4.44
C LEU A 84 4.91 -9.22 -5.67
N CYS A 85 4.58 -9.96 -6.73
CA CYS A 85 3.94 -9.38 -7.90
C CYS A 85 2.62 -8.69 -7.51
N ALA A 86 1.79 -9.37 -6.72
CA ALA A 86 0.53 -8.83 -6.24
C ALA A 86 0.73 -7.61 -5.32
N LEU A 87 1.66 -7.68 -4.37
CA LEU A 87 1.99 -6.57 -3.48
C LEU A 87 2.45 -5.32 -4.25
N LEU A 88 3.28 -5.50 -5.29
CA LEU A 88 3.71 -4.38 -6.12
C LEU A 88 2.53 -3.74 -6.87
N CYS A 89 1.57 -4.56 -7.34
CA CYS A 89 0.31 -4.06 -7.91
C CYS A 89 -0.50 -3.25 -6.90
N TYR A 90 -0.69 -3.76 -5.68
CA TYR A 90 -1.44 -3.05 -4.64
C TYR A 90 -0.75 -1.76 -4.20
N ALA A 91 0.58 -1.77 -4.08
CA ALA A 91 1.37 -0.63 -3.62
C ALA A 91 1.41 0.54 -4.61
N HIS A 92 1.42 0.26 -5.92
CA HIS A 92 1.57 1.27 -6.98
C HIS A 92 0.28 1.53 -7.78
N GLY A 93 -0.73 0.66 -7.68
CA GLY A 93 -2.03 0.83 -8.33
C GLY A 93 -1.99 0.79 -9.87
N SER A 94 -0.96 0.20 -10.47
CA SER A 94 -0.80 0.17 -11.93
C SER A 94 -0.11 -1.10 -12.43
N TYR A 95 -0.84 -1.90 -13.21
CA TYR A 95 -0.32 -3.09 -13.90
C TYR A 95 0.81 -2.75 -14.87
N GLN A 96 0.67 -1.68 -15.65
CA GLN A 96 1.68 -1.24 -16.61
C GLN A 96 2.97 -0.81 -15.90
N ARG A 97 2.86 -0.14 -14.75
CA ARG A 97 4.03 0.26 -13.97
C ARG A 97 4.71 -0.94 -13.34
N VAL A 98 3.97 -1.99 -12.95
CA VAL A 98 4.53 -3.24 -12.41
C VAL A 98 5.18 -4.09 -13.49
N SER A 99 4.48 -4.32 -14.59
CA SER A 99 5.01 -5.04 -15.77
C SER A 99 6.23 -4.33 -16.36
N GLY A 100 6.20 -2.99 -16.43
CA GLY A 100 7.29 -2.16 -16.94
C GLY A 100 8.44 -1.89 -15.96
N LYS A 101 8.20 -1.88 -14.63
CA LYS A 101 9.26 -1.62 -13.65
C LYS A 101 10.14 -2.83 -13.38
N ALA A 102 9.59 -4.06 -13.38
CA ALA A 102 10.15 -4.96 -12.38
C ALA A 102 9.97 -6.46 -12.56
N LEU A 103 9.42 -7.01 -13.66
CA LEU A 103 9.19 -8.46 -13.60
C LEU A 103 9.63 -9.25 -14.83
N HIS A 104 9.83 -8.62 -15.99
CA HIS A 104 9.90 -9.35 -17.28
C HIS A 104 8.73 -10.35 -17.45
N ILE A 105 7.65 -10.16 -16.69
CA ILE A 105 6.41 -10.92 -16.76
C ILE A 105 5.46 -10.11 -17.63
N SER A 106 4.84 -10.75 -18.60
CA SER A 106 3.80 -10.12 -19.42
C SER A 106 2.56 -9.80 -18.58
N GLN A 107 1.61 -9.06 -19.14
CA GLN A 107 0.44 -8.65 -18.35
C GLN A 107 -0.45 -9.84 -17.97
N GLU A 108 -0.46 -10.91 -18.77
CA GLU A 108 -1.34 -12.05 -18.57
C GLU A 108 -0.99 -12.84 -17.29
N PRO A 109 0.25 -13.34 -17.07
CA PRO A 109 0.57 -14.06 -15.84
C PRO A 109 0.53 -13.15 -14.61
N LEU A 110 0.82 -11.86 -14.78
CA LEU A 110 0.68 -10.89 -13.68
C LEU A 110 -0.78 -10.76 -13.22
N SER A 111 -1.72 -10.76 -14.16
CA SER A 111 -3.16 -10.76 -13.86
C SER A 111 -3.55 -12.02 -13.11
N ASP A 112 -3.10 -13.20 -13.57
CA ASP A 112 -3.39 -14.48 -12.90
C ASP A 112 -2.84 -14.50 -11.47
N TYR A 113 -1.60 -14.03 -11.25
CA TYR A 113 -1.00 -14.00 -9.91
C TYR A 113 -1.72 -13.03 -8.99
N LEU A 114 -2.13 -11.88 -9.52
CA LEU A 114 -2.91 -10.93 -8.74
C LEU A 114 -4.24 -11.54 -8.33
N GLU A 115 -4.95 -12.21 -9.24
CA GLU A 115 -6.23 -12.85 -8.96
C GLU A 115 -6.08 -13.98 -7.93
N GLU A 116 -5.10 -14.86 -8.10
CA GLU A 116 -4.81 -15.96 -7.17
C GLU A 116 -4.50 -15.43 -5.76
N VAL A 117 -3.61 -14.44 -5.65
CA VAL A 117 -3.21 -13.87 -4.35
C VAL A 117 -4.38 -13.09 -3.73
N THR A 118 -5.12 -12.30 -4.51
CA THR A 118 -6.32 -11.58 -4.03
C THR A 118 -7.36 -12.56 -3.50
N THR A 119 -7.60 -13.65 -4.22
CA THR A 119 -8.54 -14.70 -3.79
C THR A 119 -8.08 -15.37 -2.50
N ALA A 120 -6.78 -15.66 -2.39
CA ALA A 120 -6.20 -16.23 -1.18
C ALA A 120 -6.31 -15.29 0.02
N LEU A 121 -6.02 -14.00 -0.14
CA LEU A 121 -6.18 -12.98 0.90
C LEU A 121 -7.64 -12.84 1.38
N ASN A 122 -8.60 -13.03 0.47
CA ASN A 122 -10.03 -13.01 0.77
C ASN A 122 -10.57 -14.31 1.36
N HIS A 123 -9.71 -15.30 1.64
CA HIS A 123 -10.14 -16.53 2.27
C HIS A 123 -10.76 -16.24 3.66
N PRO A 124 -11.92 -16.83 4.03
CA PRO A 124 -12.62 -16.47 5.26
C PRO A 124 -11.80 -16.61 6.55
N ASN A 125 -10.90 -17.58 6.62
CA ASN A 125 -10.03 -17.78 7.78
C ASN A 125 -8.99 -16.66 7.94
N ILE A 126 -8.55 -16.06 6.83
CA ILE A 126 -7.64 -14.92 6.83
C ILE A 126 -8.41 -13.65 7.16
N LEU A 127 -9.52 -13.38 6.46
CA LEU A 127 -10.33 -12.19 6.70
C LEU A 127 -10.79 -12.07 8.16
N LYS A 128 -11.29 -13.15 8.76
CA LYS A 128 -11.74 -13.14 10.16
C LYS A 128 -10.61 -12.93 11.17
N LYS A 129 -9.36 -13.23 10.80
CA LYS A 129 -8.19 -12.99 11.66
C LYS A 129 -7.89 -11.49 11.77
N PHE A 130 -7.96 -10.77 10.66
CA PHE A 130 -7.54 -9.36 10.58
C PHE A 130 -8.70 -8.36 10.65
N ILE A 131 -9.86 -8.70 10.11
CA ILE A 131 -11.02 -7.82 10.04
C ILE A 131 -12.04 -8.24 11.09
N LYS A 132 -12.23 -7.39 12.10
CA LYS A 132 -13.19 -7.61 13.20
C LYS A 132 -14.18 -6.46 13.24
N PHE A 133 -15.46 -6.78 13.06
CA PHE A 133 -16.55 -5.83 13.19
C PHE A 133 -17.30 -6.04 14.50
N PRO A 134 -17.78 -4.98 15.16
CA PRO A 134 -18.61 -5.10 16.36
C PRO A 134 -19.97 -5.70 15.99
N THR A 135 -20.16 -6.97 16.33
CA THR A 135 -21.32 -7.75 15.89
C THR A 135 -22.43 -7.73 16.93
N THR A 136 -22.08 -7.62 18.21
CA THR A 136 -23.06 -7.58 19.29
C THR A 136 -23.52 -6.15 19.58
N LYS A 137 -24.73 -6.02 20.13
CA LYS A 137 -25.24 -4.72 20.60
C LYS A 137 -24.35 -4.15 21.71
N GLN A 138 -23.89 -5.00 22.62
CA GLN A 138 -23.03 -4.60 23.74
C GLN A 138 -21.70 -4.02 23.27
N GLU A 139 -21.01 -4.66 22.31
CA GLU A 139 -19.77 -4.14 21.70
C GLU A 139 -20.02 -2.77 21.05
N ARG A 140 -21.09 -2.66 20.23
CA ARG A 140 -21.42 -1.39 19.56
C ARG A 140 -21.71 -0.28 20.56
N ASP A 141 -22.47 -0.57 21.62
CA ASP A 141 -22.84 0.43 22.63
C ASP A 141 -21.61 0.86 23.44
N SER A 142 -20.70 -0.07 23.76
CA SER A 142 -19.41 0.25 24.39
C SER A 142 -18.54 1.17 23.52
N ILE A 143 -18.42 0.86 22.22
CA ILE A 143 -17.65 1.70 21.27
C ILE A 143 -18.27 3.10 21.17
N LYS A 144 -19.60 3.20 20.99
CA LYS A 144 -20.31 4.49 20.94
C LYS A 144 -20.04 5.33 22.18
N GLN A 145 -20.12 4.72 23.36
CA GLN A 145 -19.89 5.43 24.61
C GLN A 145 -18.44 5.90 24.74
N SER A 146 -17.47 5.07 24.35
CA SER A 146 -16.05 5.43 24.33
C SER A 146 -15.77 6.63 23.40
N PHE A 147 -16.30 6.60 22.17
CA PHE A 147 -16.17 7.70 21.22
C PHE A 147 -16.84 8.98 21.71
N PHE A 148 -18.05 8.89 22.25
CA PHE A 148 -18.75 10.05 22.80
C PHE A 148 -17.99 10.64 24.00
N ASN A 149 -17.46 9.80 24.89
CA ASN A 149 -16.70 10.26 26.04
C ASN A 149 -15.44 11.04 25.62
N LYS A 150 -14.71 10.52 24.62
CA LYS A 150 -13.43 11.10 24.16
C LYS A 150 -13.60 12.28 23.20
N TYR A 151 -14.50 12.18 22.23
CA TYR A 151 -14.61 13.14 21.11
C TYR A 151 -15.94 13.89 21.05
N LYS A 152 -16.92 13.54 21.90
CA LYS A 152 -18.27 14.12 21.91
C LYS A 152 -19.07 13.90 20.62
N ILE A 153 -18.68 12.89 19.83
CA ILE A 153 -19.40 12.48 18.62
C ILE A 153 -20.28 11.27 18.96
N PRO A 154 -21.61 11.41 18.95
CA PRO A 154 -22.52 10.30 19.27
C PRO A 154 -22.61 9.31 18.12
N GLY A 155 -22.93 8.04 18.44
CA GLY A 155 -23.30 7.03 17.45
C GLY A 155 -22.15 6.38 16.67
N VAL A 156 -20.90 6.77 16.91
CA VAL A 156 -19.73 6.21 16.22
C VAL A 156 -19.46 4.77 16.65
N ILE A 157 -19.40 3.84 15.69
CA ILE A 157 -19.10 2.41 15.93
C ILE A 157 -17.75 1.97 15.36
N GLY A 158 -17.02 2.89 14.73
CA GLY A 158 -15.73 2.65 14.09
C GLY A 158 -15.33 3.83 13.23
N CYS A 159 -14.07 3.83 12.76
CA CYS A 159 -13.55 4.81 11.82
C CYS A 159 -12.88 4.06 10.67
N ILE A 160 -13.13 4.52 9.45
CA ILE A 160 -12.44 4.06 8.24
C ILE A 160 -11.66 5.26 7.73
N ASP A 161 -10.37 5.08 7.47
CA ASP A 161 -9.55 6.14 6.90
C ASP A 161 -9.89 6.34 5.42
N GLY A 162 -9.90 7.59 4.98
CA GLY A 162 -10.20 7.96 3.62
C GLY A 162 -8.98 8.55 2.92
N SER A 163 -8.97 8.51 1.59
CA SER A 163 -7.91 9.11 0.79
C SER A 163 -8.36 10.42 0.16
N HIS A 164 -7.57 11.47 0.34
CA HIS A 164 -7.83 12.77 -0.27
C HIS A 164 -7.26 12.84 -1.70
N PHE A 165 -8.14 12.91 -2.69
CA PHE A 165 -7.78 13.13 -4.09
C PHE A 165 -7.85 14.61 -4.41
N LYS A 166 -6.75 15.16 -4.93
CA LYS A 166 -6.70 16.58 -5.32
C LYS A 166 -7.65 16.83 -6.49
N ILE A 167 -8.43 17.91 -6.39
CA ILE A 167 -9.38 18.32 -7.43
C ILE A 167 -9.07 19.76 -7.88
N PHE A 168 -9.65 20.15 -9.02
CA PHE A 168 -9.69 21.56 -9.40
C PHE A 168 -10.55 22.36 -8.42
N THR A 169 -10.25 23.65 -8.28
CA THR A 169 -11.01 24.55 -7.42
C THR A 169 -12.50 24.51 -7.81
N PRO A 170 -13.39 24.12 -6.88
CA PRO A 170 -14.83 24.14 -7.11
C PRO A 170 -15.38 25.57 -7.28
N ARG A 171 -16.69 25.68 -7.51
CA ARG A 171 -17.36 26.99 -7.53
C ARG A 171 -17.26 27.66 -6.16
N LYS A 172 -17.20 29.00 -6.13
CA LYS A 172 -16.95 29.78 -4.91
C LYS A 172 -17.96 29.50 -3.80
N GLU A 173 -19.20 29.19 -4.14
CA GLU A 173 -20.26 28.92 -3.17
C GLU A 173 -19.98 27.65 -2.35
N GLU A 174 -19.30 26.67 -2.95
CA GLU A 174 -19.07 25.34 -2.38
C GLU A 174 -17.59 25.06 -2.06
N GLU A 175 -16.70 25.99 -2.42
CA GLU A 175 -15.24 25.84 -2.31
C GLU A 175 -14.79 25.40 -0.91
N HIS A 176 -15.40 25.97 0.13
CA HIS A 176 -15.10 25.70 1.54
C HIS A 176 -15.33 24.23 1.94
N MET A 177 -16.21 23.50 1.25
CA MET A 177 -16.48 22.08 1.54
C MET A 177 -15.36 21.16 1.06
N TYR A 178 -14.51 21.62 0.14
CA TYR A 178 -13.47 20.80 -0.47
C TYR A 178 -12.06 21.18 -0.04
N PHE A 179 -11.90 22.16 0.87
CA PHE A 179 -10.59 22.59 1.32
C PHE A 179 -10.04 21.68 2.43
N CYS A 180 -8.88 21.06 2.22
CA CYS A 180 -8.29 20.12 3.20
C CYS A 180 -7.20 20.76 4.08
N ARG A 181 -6.81 20.04 5.15
CA ARG A 181 -5.76 20.49 6.10
C ARG A 181 -4.40 20.77 5.45
N LYS A 182 -4.15 20.22 4.26
CA LYS A 182 -2.90 20.39 3.52
C LYS A 182 -2.91 21.61 2.59
N ASN A 183 -3.88 22.52 2.75
CA ASN A 183 -4.02 23.77 2.01
C ASN A 183 -4.21 23.58 0.48
N TYR A 184 -5.01 22.59 0.08
CA TYR A 184 -5.45 22.42 -1.30
C TYR A 184 -6.88 21.84 -1.36
N HIS A 185 -7.55 21.99 -2.51
CA HIS A 185 -8.88 21.43 -2.74
C HIS A 185 -8.80 19.93 -3.03
N SER A 186 -9.57 19.13 -2.31
CA SER A 186 -9.59 17.69 -2.45
C SER A 186 -10.94 17.09 -2.07
N MET A 187 -11.21 15.93 -2.63
CA MET A 187 -12.34 15.09 -2.26
C MET A 187 -11.83 13.96 -1.39
N ASN A 188 -12.43 13.77 -0.21
CA ASN A 188 -12.18 12.56 0.57
C ASN A 188 -12.94 11.40 -0.07
N VAL A 189 -12.22 10.38 -0.49
CA VAL A 189 -12.77 9.19 -1.14
C VAL A 189 -12.46 7.99 -0.27
N GLN A 190 -13.49 7.21 0.01
CA GLN A 190 -13.36 5.88 0.57
C GLN A 190 -13.43 4.89 -0.60
N VAL A 191 -12.37 4.10 -0.79
CA VAL A 191 -12.41 2.96 -1.70
C VAL A 191 -12.95 1.79 -0.89
N MET A 192 -14.10 1.24 -1.32
CA MET A 192 -14.73 0.07 -0.71
C MET A 192 -14.44 -1.17 -1.56
#